data_AF-A0A2U1AWB0-F1
#
_entry.id   AF-A0A2U1AWB0-F1
#
_cell.length_a   1.000
_cell.length_b   1.000
_cell.length_c   1.000
_cell.angle_alpha   90.00
_cell.angle_beta   90.00
_cell.angle_gamma   90.00
#
_symmetry.space_group_name_H-M   'P 1'
#
loop_
_entity.id
_entity.type
_entity.pdbx_description
1 polymer ?
#
loop_
_entity_poly.entity_id
_entity_poly.type
_entity_poly.pdbx_seq_one_letter_code
_entity_poly.pdbx_strand_id
1 'polypeptide(L)'
;MDRKLWLTVSLNCVLTVLLTNLPFLPGPHLLYLPAQLFFSSGMFLGILGFLLIPIGLVWTIWAFIKHPEPRLSKAFAILCWALPATALVSTTWLANHTRDISRNLAMSNAAELIERVEKHYQEQGAYPETLEQLAMDQPSPWVIGIPAYFYSKTDNAYTLSFTQNVILGFNYEVVVFDPSGLHKAEGELTTLYDTGLANWKYYIYD
;
A
#
# COMPACT_ATOMS: atom_id res chain seq x y z
N MET A 1 -16.00 -28.51 -19.82
CA MET A 1 -15.22 -27.91 -18.71
C MET A 1 -16.20 -27.25 -17.76
N ASP A 2 -16.16 -27.52 -16.46
CA ASP A 2 -17.19 -27.05 -15.52
C ASP A 2 -17.05 -25.54 -15.25
N ARG A 3 -18.06 -24.77 -15.69
CA ARG A 3 -18.13 -23.31 -15.53
C ARG A 3 -18.09 -22.89 -14.06
N LYS A 4 -18.66 -23.70 -13.15
CA LYS A 4 -18.71 -23.37 -11.72
C LYS A 4 -17.32 -23.40 -11.09
N LEU A 5 -16.51 -24.41 -11.44
CA LEU A 5 -15.15 -24.54 -10.94
C LEU A 5 -14.28 -23.33 -11.30
N TRP A 6 -14.30 -22.90 -12.57
CA TRP A 6 -13.51 -21.76 -13.02
C TRP A 6 -14.00 -20.44 -12.43
N LEU A 7 -15.31 -20.27 -12.26
CA LEU A 7 -15.86 -19.10 -11.59
C LEU A 7 -15.36 -19.01 -10.15
N THR A 8 -15.35 -20.12 -9.40
CA THR A 8 -14.80 -20.15 -8.04
C THR A 8 -13.31 -19.79 -8.02
N VAL A 9 -12.50 -20.37 -8.91
CA VAL A 9 -11.07 -20.08 -8.98
C VAL A 9 -10.82 -18.61 -9.29
N SER A 10 -11.46 -18.08 -10.34
CA SER A 10 -11.30 -16.68 -10.76
C SER A 10 -11.76 -15.70 -9.69
N LEU A 11 -12.90 -15.94 -9.05
CA LEU A 11 -13.41 -15.08 -7.97
C LEU A 11 -12.43 -15.00 -6.80
N ASN A 12 -11.84 -16.12 -6.40
CA ASN A 12 -10.85 -16.14 -5.32
C ASN A 12 -9.56 -15.42 -5.73
N CYS A 13 -9.10 -15.58 -6.97
CA CYS A 13 -7.92 -14.84 -7.46
C CYS A 13 -8.17 -13.33 -7.49
N VAL A 14 -9.33 -12.89 -7.98
CA VAL A 14 -9.73 -11.47 -7.96
C VAL A 14 -9.79 -10.94 -6.52
N LEU A 15 -10.38 -11.70 -5.59
CA LEU A 15 -10.43 -11.32 -4.19
C LEU A 15 -9.02 -11.20 -3.60
N THR A 16 -8.11 -12.12 -3.91
CA THR A 16 -6.70 -12.03 -3.49
C THR A 16 -6.01 -10.79 -4.03
N VAL A 17 -6.23 -10.43 -5.30
CA VAL A 17 -5.71 -9.18 -5.88
C VAL A 17 -6.23 -7.96 -5.11
N LEU A 18 -7.55 -7.91 -4.85
CA LEU A 18 -8.16 -6.80 -4.11
C LEU A 18 -7.59 -6.69 -2.69
N LEU A 19 -7.48 -7.81 -1.97
CA LEU A 19 -6.98 -7.82 -0.59
C LEU A 19 -5.49 -7.45 -0.51
N THR A 20 -4.67 -7.91 -1.45
CA THR A 20 -3.23 -7.60 -1.48
C THR A 20 -2.94 -6.15 -1.85
N ASN A 21 -3.83 -5.49 -2.60
CA ASN A 21 -3.70 -4.07 -2.95
C ASN A 21 -4.54 -3.14 -2.09
N LEU A 22 -5.35 -3.67 -1.17
CA LEU A 22 -6.29 -2.90 -0.34
C LEU A 22 -5.64 -1.67 0.33
N PRO A 23 -4.40 -1.74 0.87
CA PRO A 23 -3.76 -0.56 1.45
C PRO A 23 -3.50 0.58 0.44
N PHE A 24 -3.39 0.28 -0.85
CA PHE A 24 -3.11 1.28 -1.90
C PHE A 24 -4.39 1.82 -2.56
N LEU A 25 -5.55 1.28 -2.19
CA LEU A 25 -6.82 1.69 -2.78
C LEU A 25 -7.33 2.98 -2.13
N PRO A 26 -8.08 3.80 -2.89
CA PRO A 26 -8.73 4.98 -2.34
C PRO A 26 -9.77 4.57 -1.29
N GLY A 27 -9.81 5.30 -0.18
CA GLY A 27 -10.78 5.05 0.88
C GLY A 27 -10.46 5.76 2.20
N PRO A 28 -11.40 5.69 3.16
CA PRO A 28 -11.24 6.35 4.45
C PRO A 28 -10.21 5.65 5.33
N HIS A 29 -9.49 6.43 6.13
CA HIS A 29 -8.46 5.95 7.08
C HIS A 29 -8.99 4.91 8.08
N LEU A 30 -10.30 4.89 8.35
CA LEU A 30 -10.93 3.88 9.23
C LEU A 30 -10.72 2.44 8.72
N LEU A 31 -10.47 2.26 7.42
CA LEU A 31 -10.18 0.96 6.82
C LEU A 31 -8.71 0.55 6.95
N TYR A 32 -7.83 1.43 7.45
CA TYR A 32 -6.40 1.16 7.61
C TYR A 32 -6.15 -0.09 8.46
N LEU A 33 -6.71 -0.11 9.68
CA LEU A 33 -6.54 -1.23 10.63
C LEU A 33 -7.03 -2.57 10.08
N PRO A 34 -8.26 -2.70 9.55
CA PRO A 34 -8.70 -3.97 8.99
C PRO A 34 -7.87 -4.37 7.76
N ALA A 35 -7.49 -3.41 6.90
CA ALA A 35 -6.62 -3.71 5.75
C ALA A 35 -5.26 -4.26 6.19
N GLN A 36 -4.63 -3.62 7.19
CA GLN A 36 -3.35 -4.06 7.76
C GLN A 36 -3.48 -5.46 8.38
N LEU A 37 -4.59 -5.74 9.08
CA LEU A 37 -4.85 -7.05 9.68
C LEU A 37 -4.99 -8.14 8.62
N PHE A 38 -5.76 -7.92 7.55
CA PHE A 38 -5.92 -8.89 6.46
C PHE A 38 -4.60 -9.12 5.73
N PHE A 39 -3.86 -8.04 5.45
CA PHE A 39 -2.57 -8.12 4.80
C PHE A 39 -1.56 -8.91 5.63
N SER A 40 -1.39 -8.56 6.91
CA SER A 40 -0.45 -9.22 7.84
C SER A 40 -0.83 -10.68 8.07
N SER A 41 -2.11 -10.96 8.25
CA SER A 41 -2.61 -12.33 8.41
C SER A 41 -2.38 -13.15 7.14
N GLY A 42 -2.62 -12.57 5.97
CA GLY A 42 -2.36 -13.20 4.68
C GLY A 42 -0.89 -13.56 4.49
N MET A 43 0.02 -12.68 4.89
CA MET A 43 1.47 -12.95 4.85
C MET A 43 1.88 -14.07 5.80
N PHE A 44 1.40 -14.03 7.05
CA PHE A 44 1.69 -15.07 8.03
C PHE A 44 1.19 -16.44 7.56
N LEU A 45 -0.04 -16.51 7.07
CA LEU A 45 -0.59 -17.74 6.47
C LEU A 45 0.17 -18.13 5.20
N GLY A 46 0.66 -17.17 4.42
CA GLY A 46 1.49 -17.41 3.24
C GLY A 46 2.79 -18.13 3.59
N ILE A 47 3.50 -17.71 4.65
CA ILE A 47 4.71 -18.38 5.14
C ILE A 47 4.42 -19.83 5.55
N LEU A 48 3.33 -20.06 6.27
CA LEU A 48 2.88 -21.41 6.62
C LEU A 48 2.51 -22.22 5.36
N GLY A 49 1.86 -21.58 4.38
CA GLY A 49 1.52 -22.17 3.10
C GLY A 49 2.74 -22.63 2.30
N PHE A 50 3.85 -21.88 2.36
CA PHE A 50 5.11 -22.27 1.72
C PHE A 50 5.64 -23.61 2.23
N LEU A 51 5.52 -23.88 3.54
CA LEU A 51 5.92 -25.17 4.13
C LEU A 51 5.05 -26.34 3.65
N LEU A 52 3.81 -26.06 3.24
CA LEU A 52 2.85 -27.05 2.79
C LEU A 52 2.91 -27.33 1.28
N ILE A 53 3.77 -26.63 0.52
CA ILE A 53 3.89 -26.81 -0.94
C ILE A 53 4.13 -28.27 -1.36
N PRO A 54 5.04 -29.04 -0.74
CA PRO A 54 5.27 -30.43 -1.13
C PRO A 54 4.03 -31.31 -0.92
N ILE A 55 3.30 -31.07 0.18
CA ILE A 55 2.05 -31.78 0.49
C ILE A 55 0.96 -31.41 -0.51
N GLY A 56 0.84 -30.12 -0.83
CA GLY A 56 -0.07 -29.61 -1.85
C GLY A 56 0.20 -30.19 -3.24
N LEU A 57 1.47 -30.37 -3.61
CA LEU A 57 1.87 -31.00 -4.88
C LEU A 57 1.45 -32.46 -4.96
N VAL A 58 1.77 -33.25 -3.94
CA VAL A 58 1.39 -34.66 -3.87
C VAL A 58 -0.13 -34.81 -3.93
N TRP A 59 -0.86 -33.98 -3.18
CA TRP A 59 -2.32 -33.98 -3.22
C TRP A 59 -2.85 -33.57 -4.60
N THR A 60 -2.29 -32.54 -5.23
CA THR A 60 -2.70 -32.12 -6.58
C THR A 60 -2.55 -33.27 -7.57
N ILE A 61 -1.39 -33.91 -7.61
CA ILE A 61 -1.13 -35.07 -8.49
C ILE A 61 -2.15 -36.19 -8.20
N TRP A 62 -2.35 -36.54 -6.93
CA TRP A 62 -3.30 -37.57 -6.53
C TRP A 62 -4.75 -37.25 -6.92
N ALA A 63 -5.19 -36.00 -6.73
CA ALA A 63 -6.55 -35.57 -7.04
C ALA A 63 -6.86 -35.63 -8.54
N PHE A 64 -5.87 -35.30 -9.39
CA PHE A 64 -6.01 -35.35 -10.84
C PHE A 64 -5.91 -36.77 -11.40
N ILE A 65 -5.11 -37.66 -10.80
CA ILE A 65 -5.01 -39.07 -11.21
C ILE A 65 -6.25 -39.85 -10.78
N LYS A 66 -6.70 -39.72 -9.53
CA LYS A 66 -7.74 -40.59 -8.96
C LYS A 66 -9.17 -40.18 -9.32
N HIS A 67 -9.39 -38.91 -9.64
CA HIS A 67 -10.73 -38.39 -9.91
C HIS A 67 -10.76 -37.64 -11.24
N PRO A 68 -11.07 -38.29 -12.38
CA PRO A 68 -11.08 -37.63 -13.69
C PRO A 68 -12.23 -36.61 -13.85
N GLU A 69 -13.30 -36.71 -13.07
CA GLU A 69 -14.41 -35.76 -13.10
C GLU A 69 -14.12 -34.44 -12.36
N PRO A 70 -14.81 -33.33 -12.71
CA PRO A 70 -14.72 -32.08 -11.96
C PRO A 70 -15.32 -32.25 -10.56
N ARG A 71 -14.47 -32.10 -9.53
CA ARG A 71 -14.85 -32.16 -8.11
C ARG A 71 -14.24 -30.98 -7.35
N LEU A 72 -14.81 -30.67 -6.19
CA LEU A 72 -14.27 -29.65 -5.27
C LEU A 72 -12.80 -29.89 -4.92
N SER A 73 -12.35 -31.14 -4.84
CA SER A 73 -10.94 -31.49 -4.63
C SER A 73 -10.00 -30.95 -5.70
N LYS A 74 -10.44 -30.86 -6.96
CA LYS A 74 -9.65 -30.23 -8.05
C LYS A 74 -9.62 -28.72 -7.93
N ALA A 75 -10.75 -28.10 -7.58
CA ALA A 75 -10.79 -26.65 -7.35
C ALA A 75 -9.83 -26.26 -6.21
N PHE A 76 -9.84 -27.02 -5.11
CA PHE A 76 -8.91 -26.84 -4.01
C PHE A 76 -7.45 -27.00 -4.45
N ALA A 77 -7.13 -28.08 -5.17
CA ALA A 77 -5.79 -28.31 -5.69
C ALA A 77 -5.31 -27.17 -6.61
N ILE A 78 -6.18 -26.64 -7.50
CA ILE A 78 -5.85 -25.50 -8.36
C ILE A 78 -5.63 -24.23 -7.51
N LEU A 79 -6.50 -23.96 -6.53
CA LEU A 79 -6.40 -22.79 -5.66
C LEU A 79 -5.12 -22.78 -4.82
N CYS A 80 -4.62 -23.95 -4.38
CA CYS A 80 -3.34 -24.05 -3.67
C CYS A 80 -2.16 -23.45 -4.45
N TRP A 81 -2.24 -23.43 -5.79
CA TRP A 81 -1.21 -22.84 -6.65
C TRP A 81 -1.60 -21.47 -7.18
N ALA A 82 -2.86 -21.31 -7.58
CA ALA A 82 -3.36 -20.08 -8.16
C ALA A 82 -3.30 -18.91 -7.18
N LEU A 83 -3.63 -19.14 -5.89
CA LEU A 83 -3.65 -18.06 -4.90
C LEU A 83 -2.24 -17.52 -4.58
N PRO A 84 -1.22 -18.35 -4.25
CA PRO A 84 0.14 -17.84 -4.04
C PRO A 84 0.73 -17.19 -5.29
N ALA A 85 0.51 -17.79 -6.46
CA ALA A 85 0.98 -17.20 -7.72
C ALA A 85 0.32 -15.84 -8.00
N THR A 86 -1.00 -15.74 -7.79
CA THR A 86 -1.74 -14.48 -7.94
C THR A 86 -1.26 -13.45 -6.93
N ALA A 87 -1.09 -13.82 -5.66
CA ALA A 87 -0.58 -12.94 -4.63
C ALA A 87 0.82 -12.42 -4.98
N LEU A 88 1.72 -13.30 -5.42
CA LEU A 88 3.08 -12.93 -5.83
C LEU A 88 3.08 -11.94 -7.01
N VAL A 89 2.31 -12.22 -8.07
CA VAL A 89 2.18 -11.29 -9.21
C VAL A 89 1.58 -9.96 -8.78
N SER A 90 0.57 -10.01 -7.93
CA SER A 90 -0.11 -8.84 -7.39
C SER A 90 0.83 -7.96 -6.56
N THR A 91 1.58 -8.54 -5.62
CA THR A 91 2.46 -7.78 -4.72
C THR A 91 3.76 -7.31 -5.36
N THR A 92 4.21 -7.93 -6.45
CA THR A 92 5.46 -7.54 -7.13
C THR A 92 5.24 -6.58 -8.28
N TRP A 93 4.20 -6.78 -9.10
CA TRP A 93 3.95 -5.98 -10.28
C TRP A 93 2.82 -4.97 -10.07
N LEU A 94 1.64 -5.44 -9.66
CA LEU A 94 0.46 -4.57 -9.55
C LEU A 94 0.57 -3.58 -8.40
N ALA A 95 1.16 -4.00 -7.28
CA ALA A 95 1.38 -3.16 -6.10
C ALA A 95 2.22 -1.91 -6.41
N ASN A 96 3.18 -2.01 -7.34
CA ASN A 96 3.95 -0.85 -7.75
C ASN A 96 3.07 0.21 -8.42
N HIS A 97 2.19 -0.21 -9.33
CA HIS A 97 1.27 0.71 -10.01
C HIS A 97 0.21 1.28 -9.06
N THR A 98 -0.37 0.46 -8.19
CA THR A 98 -1.37 0.94 -7.22
C THR A 98 -0.73 1.87 -6.19
N ARG A 99 0.52 1.64 -5.80
CA ARG A 99 1.30 2.55 -4.94
C ARG A 99 1.57 3.90 -5.59
N ASP A 100 1.89 3.95 -6.88
CA ASP A 100 2.05 5.22 -7.60
C ASP A 100 0.74 6.01 -7.64
N ILE A 101 -0.39 5.33 -7.87
CA ILE A 101 -1.73 5.94 -7.83
C ILE A 101 -2.04 6.46 -6.43
N SER A 102 -1.81 5.65 -5.40
CA SER A 102 -1.94 5.99 -3.98
C SER A 102 -1.14 7.25 -3.63
N ARG A 103 0.14 7.27 -4.00
CA ARG A 103 1.05 8.41 -3.77
C ARG A 103 0.51 9.67 -4.42
N ASN A 104 0.13 9.60 -5.70
CA ASN A 104 -0.36 10.74 -6.45
C ASN A 104 -1.66 11.29 -5.87
N LEU A 105 -2.56 10.41 -5.44
CA LEU A 105 -3.80 10.80 -4.77
C LEU A 105 -3.52 11.51 -3.45
N ALA A 106 -2.65 10.95 -2.61
CA ALA A 106 -2.27 11.55 -1.33
C ALA A 106 -1.56 12.90 -1.52
N MET A 107 -0.67 13.04 -2.51
CA MET A 107 -0.03 14.33 -2.84
C MET A 107 -1.06 15.37 -3.31
N SER A 108 -2.03 14.96 -4.14
CA SER A 108 -3.09 15.86 -4.60
C SER A 108 -3.97 16.35 -3.45
N ASN A 109 -4.32 15.47 -2.52
CA ASN A 109 -5.14 15.83 -1.35
C ASN A 109 -4.37 16.67 -0.32
N ALA A 110 -3.04 16.60 -0.33
CA ALA A 110 -2.17 17.43 0.51
C ALA A 110 -2.13 18.90 0.04
N ALA A 111 -2.54 19.19 -1.19
CA ALA A 111 -2.44 20.54 -1.76
C ALA A 111 -3.22 21.59 -0.94
N GLU A 112 -4.40 21.23 -0.43
CA GLU A 112 -5.19 22.12 0.43
C GLU A 112 -4.44 22.46 1.73
N LEU A 113 -3.79 21.46 2.35
CA LEU A 113 -3.01 21.66 3.56
C LEU A 113 -1.80 22.56 3.30
N ILE A 114 -1.09 22.32 2.20
CA ILE A 114 0.06 23.13 1.77
C ILE A 114 -0.39 24.58 1.56
N GLU A 115 -1.45 24.83 0.79
CA GLU A 115 -1.96 26.17 0.53
C GLU A 115 -2.27 26.94 1.83
N ARG A 116 -2.83 26.25 2.83
CA ARG A 116 -3.17 26.83 4.13
C ARG A 116 -1.94 27.18 4.96
N VAL A 117 -0.93 26.31 4.97
CA VAL A 117 0.36 26.58 5.62
C VAL A 117 1.04 27.80 4.98
N GLU A 118 1.07 27.86 3.65
CA GLU A 118 1.66 28.99 2.91
C GLU A 118 0.90 30.30 3.17
N LYS A 119 -0.43 30.24 3.17
CA LYS A 119 -1.27 31.39 3.49
C LYS A 119 -1.02 31.90 4.92
N HIS A 120 -0.87 31.01 5.90
CA HIS A 120 -0.52 31.39 7.27
C HIS A 120 0.83 32.12 7.32
N TYR A 121 1.84 31.64 6.58
CA TYR A 121 3.12 32.33 6.46
C TYR A 121 2.97 33.73 5.86
N GLN A 122 2.15 33.90 4.82
CA GLN A 122 1.89 35.21 4.21
C GLN A 122 1.19 36.19 5.17
N GLU A 123 0.34 35.70 6.07
CA GLU A 123 -0.42 36.53 7.01
C GLU A 123 0.36 36.87 8.29
N GLN A 124 1.13 35.92 8.83
CA GLN A 124 1.82 36.04 10.13
C GLN A 124 3.34 36.27 9.99
N GLY A 125 3.91 36.08 8.79
CA GLY A 125 5.35 36.15 8.54
C GLY A 125 6.15 34.96 9.08
N ALA A 126 5.48 33.90 9.55
CA ALA A 126 6.09 32.69 10.10
C ALA A 126 5.21 31.47 9.81
N TYR A 127 5.84 30.30 9.64
CA TYR A 127 5.11 29.03 9.50
C TYR A 127 4.49 28.63 10.84
N PRO A 128 3.33 27.96 10.83
CA PRO A 128 2.69 27.50 12.05
C PRO A 128 3.58 26.50 12.78
N GLU A 129 3.61 26.54 14.10
CA GLU A 129 4.34 25.54 14.91
C GLU A 129 3.70 24.16 14.78
N THR A 130 2.36 24.13 14.68
CA THR A 130 1.59 22.90 14.58
C THR A 130 0.37 23.10 13.67
N LEU A 131 -0.19 22.02 13.12
CA LEU A 131 -1.34 22.11 12.21
C LEU A 131 -2.61 22.62 12.90
N GLU A 132 -2.72 22.48 14.22
CA GLU A 132 -3.86 22.98 15.00
C GLU A 132 -3.97 24.52 14.94
N GLN A 133 -2.86 25.22 14.70
CA GLN A 133 -2.86 26.69 14.55
C GLN A 133 -3.58 27.16 13.28
N LEU A 134 -3.80 26.26 12.31
CA LEU A 134 -4.53 26.57 11.08
C LEU A 134 -6.06 26.57 11.27
N ALA A 135 -6.55 26.21 12.47
CA ALA A 135 -7.97 26.14 12.82
C ALA A 135 -8.83 25.38 11.78
N MET A 136 -8.27 24.31 11.22
CA MET A 136 -8.91 23.44 10.24
C MET A 136 -8.72 21.97 10.63
N ASP A 137 -9.68 21.14 10.24
CA ASP A 137 -9.49 19.71 10.26
C ASP A 137 -8.46 19.31 9.19
N GLN A 138 -7.55 18.42 9.54
CA GLN A 138 -6.55 17.93 8.60
C GLN A 138 -7.25 17.18 7.43
N PRO A 139 -6.94 17.51 6.17
CA PRO A 139 -7.54 16.81 5.04
C PRO A 139 -7.11 15.33 5.06
N SER A 140 -8.03 14.45 4.69
CA SER A 140 -7.73 13.03 4.60
C SER A 140 -6.90 12.74 3.33
N PRO A 141 -5.85 11.91 3.42
CA PRO A 141 -5.15 11.41 2.24
C PRO A 141 -6.05 10.64 1.27
N TRP A 142 -7.20 10.14 1.75
CA TRP A 142 -8.16 9.33 1.01
C TRP A 142 -7.55 8.07 0.39
N VAL A 143 -6.54 7.52 1.05
CA VAL A 143 -5.91 6.24 0.75
C VAL A 143 -5.98 5.40 2.01
N ILE A 144 -6.44 4.16 1.89
CA ILE A 144 -6.65 3.26 3.03
C ILE A 144 -5.35 3.06 3.84
N GLY A 145 -4.22 2.91 3.16
CA GLY A 145 -2.90 2.64 3.73
C GLY A 145 -2.15 3.87 4.26
N ILE A 146 -2.70 5.07 4.10
CA ILE A 146 -2.05 6.32 4.52
C ILE A 146 -2.92 6.97 5.62
N PRO A 147 -2.52 6.86 6.90
CA PRO A 147 -3.38 7.24 8.01
C PRO A 147 -3.58 8.76 8.15
N ALA A 148 -2.50 9.53 8.00
CA ALA A 148 -2.48 10.98 8.15
C ALA A 148 -1.25 11.58 7.48
N TYR A 149 -1.21 12.91 7.36
CA TYR A 149 0.03 13.64 7.05
C TYR A 149 0.76 14.03 8.34
N PHE A 150 2.09 14.08 8.26
CA PHE A 150 2.96 14.51 9.33
C PHE A 150 3.57 15.86 8.95
N TYR A 151 3.38 16.87 9.79
CA TYR A 151 3.92 18.19 9.60
C TYR A 151 5.05 18.43 10.60
N SER A 152 6.16 19.00 10.13
CA SER A 152 7.25 19.45 10.97
C SER A 152 7.78 20.79 10.48
N LYS A 153 7.88 21.75 11.38
CA LYS A 153 8.45 23.07 11.10
C LYS A 153 9.97 23.04 11.23
N THR A 154 10.65 23.74 10.34
CA THR A 154 12.07 24.08 10.42
C THR A 154 12.22 25.60 10.56
N ASP A 155 13.41 26.11 10.89
CA ASP A 155 13.67 27.55 11.09
C ASP A 155 13.14 28.44 9.96
N ASN A 156 13.31 28.02 8.71
CA ASN A 156 12.95 28.80 7.51
C ASN A 156 12.03 28.06 6.51
N ALA A 157 11.53 26.87 6.87
CA ALA A 157 10.74 26.01 5.99
C ALA A 157 9.85 25.08 6.81
N TYR A 158 9.13 24.19 6.14
CA TYR A 158 8.45 23.07 6.78
C TYR A 158 8.56 21.84 5.91
N THR A 159 8.32 20.69 6.52
CA THR A 159 8.18 19.42 5.80
C THR A 159 6.80 18.87 6.03
N LEU A 160 6.16 18.41 4.97
CA LEU A 160 4.92 17.64 5.05
C LEU A 160 5.20 16.24 4.50
N SER A 161 4.93 15.20 5.27
CA SER A 161 5.22 13.84 4.87
C SER A 161 4.07 12.88 5.10
N PHE A 162 4.11 11.74 4.44
CA PHE A 162 3.24 10.61 4.71
C PHE A 162 3.97 9.31 4.41
N THR A 163 3.49 8.21 5.00
CA THR A 163 4.09 6.89 4.84
C THR A 163 3.11 5.92 4.22
N GLN A 164 3.62 5.02 3.38
CA GLN A 164 2.86 3.89 2.82
C GLN A 164 3.71 2.64 2.73
N ASN A 165 3.09 1.45 2.76
CA ASN A 165 3.81 0.18 2.63
C ASN A 165 4.39 0.00 1.22
N VAL A 166 5.49 -0.74 1.07
CA VAL A 166 6.09 -1.06 -0.25
C VAL A 166 5.91 -2.53 -0.61
N ILE A 167 6.68 -3.41 0.03
CA ILE A 167 6.67 -4.84 -0.23
C ILE A 167 6.42 -5.55 1.09
N LEU A 168 5.34 -6.32 1.16
CA LEU A 168 5.07 -7.26 2.25
C LEU A 168 5.19 -6.64 3.66
N GLY A 169 4.97 -5.32 3.80
CA GLY A 169 5.06 -4.61 5.08
C GLY A 169 6.45 -4.64 5.73
N PHE A 170 7.50 -5.05 5.01
CA PHE A 170 8.88 -4.98 5.50
C PHE A 170 9.44 -3.57 5.35
N ASN A 171 9.09 -2.90 4.25
CA ASN A 171 9.63 -1.59 3.93
C ASN A 171 8.51 -0.58 3.77
N TYR A 172 8.80 0.67 4.13
CA TYR A 172 7.89 1.80 4.05
C TYR A 172 8.45 2.83 3.07
N GLU A 173 7.58 3.34 2.22
CA GLU A 173 7.87 4.51 1.42
C GLU A 173 7.48 5.74 2.24
N VAL A 174 8.46 6.62 2.46
CA VAL A 174 8.24 7.93 3.07
C VAL A 174 8.27 8.95 1.95
N VAL A 175 7.17 9.66 1.78
CA VAL A 175 7.00 10.70 0.77
C VAL A 175 7.02 12.04 1.49
N VAL A 176 7.89 12.95 1.05
CA VAL A 176 8.17 14.21 1.72
C VAL A 176 8.01 15.37 0.74
N PHE A 177 7.31 16.39 1.18
CA PHE A 177 7.25 17.71 0.58
C PHE A 177 8.13 18.68 1.35
N ASP A 178 8.98 19.42 0.63
CA ASP A 178 9.78 20.51 1.17
C ASP A 178 9.78 21.69 0.18
N PRO A 179 9.21 22.86 0.55
CA PRO A 179 9.11 24.02 -0.34
C PRO A 179 10.48 24.61 -0.71
N SER A 180 11.52 24.37 0.09
CA SER A 180 12.89 24.83 -0.20
C SER A 180 13.60 23.99 -1.25
N GLY A 181 13.07 22.79 -1.56
CA GLY A 181 13.70 21.81 -2.43
C GLY A 181 14.90 21.09 -1.79
N LEU A 182 15.31 21.46 -0.57
CA LEU A 182 16.45 20.89 0.16
C LEU A 182 16.08 19.60 0.90
N HIS A 183 15.48 18.66 0.17
CA HIS A 183 15.08 17.36 0.71
C HIS A 183 16.26 16.64 1.33
N LYS A 184 16.08 16.15 2.56
CA LYS A 184 17.01 15.25 3.23
C LYS A 184 16.30 13.93 3.46
N ALA A 185 16.94 12.84 3.09
CA ALA A 185 16.50 11.52 3.57
C ALA A 185 16.82 11.45 5.07
N GLU A 186 15.92 10.82 5.84
CA GLU A 186 16.16 10.58 7.26
C GLU A 186 17.05 9.34 7.45
N GLY A 187 17.96 9.39 8.44
CA GLY A 187 18.85 8.27 8.80
C GLY A 187 20.09 8.13 7.92
N GLU A 188 20.51 6.89 7.67
CA GLU A 188 21.70 6.54 6.85
C GLU A 188 21.40 6.51 5.34
N LEU A 189 20.14 6.78 4.95
CA LEU A 189 19.70 6.72 3.56
C LEU A 189 20.23 7.92 2.79
N THR A 190 20.78 7.66 1.60
CA THR A 190 21.33 8.71 0.71
C THR A 190 20.54 8.86 -0.58
N THR A 191 19.64 7.93 -0.89
CA THR A 191 18.88 7.89 -2.14
C THR A 191 17.51 8.52 -1.97
N LEU A 192 17.31 9.67 -2.64
CA LEU A 192 16.01 10.31 -2.82
C LEU A 192 15.54 10.05 -4.25
N TYR A 193 14.32 9.55 -4.39
CA TYR A 193 13.66 9.30 -5.65
C TYR A 193 12.70 10.44 -6.01
N ASP A 194 12.52 10.66 -7.31
CA ASP A 194 11.63 11.68 -7.85
C ASP A 194 10.19 11.16 -7.98
N THR A 195 9.20 11.95 -7.55
CA THR A 195 7.78 11.62 -7.72
C THR A 195 7.21 12.13 -9.06
N GLY A 196 7.95 12.98 -9.77
CA GLY A 196 7.49 13.73 -10.95
C GLY A 196 6.76 15.04 -10.62
N LEU A 197 6.54 15.35 -9.33
CA LEU A 197 5.97 16.62 -8.88
C LEU A 197 7.04 17.49 -8.21
N ALA A 198 6.99 18.80 -8.48
CA ALA A 198 7.90 19.75 -7.87
C ALA A 198 7.81 19.70 -6.35
N ASN A 199 8.96 19.80 -5.68
CA ASN A 199 9.09 19.81 -4.23
C ASN A 199 8.58 18.56 -3.51
N TRP A 200 8.33 17.46 -4.23
CA TRP A 200 8.01 16.16 -3.66
C TRP A 200 9.12 15.16 -3.98
N LYS A 201 9.61 14.48 -2.96
CA LYS A 201 10.55 13.35 -3.10
C LYS A 201 10.08 12.19 -2.24
N TYR A 202 10.60 11.01 -2.51
CA TYR A 202 10.37 9.86 -1.65
C TYR A 202 11.63 9.04 -1.44
N TYR A 203 11.66 8.30 -0.35
CA TYR A 203 12.67 7.28 -0.09
C TYR A 203 12.01 6.04 0.49
N ILE A 204 12.71 4.90 0.40
CA ILE A 204 12.26 3.63 0.97
C ILE A 204 13.10 3.40 2.23
N TYR A 205 12.42 3.18 3.35
CA TYR A 205 12.97 2.88 4.65
C TYR A 205 12.65 1.43 5.02
N ASP A 206 13.64 0.71 5.53
CA ASP A 206 13.58 -0.70 5.93
C ASP A 206 13.31 -0.86 7.44
#